data_AF-A0A1V2AWQ5-F1
#
_entry.id   AF-A0A1V2AWQ5-F1
#
_cell.length_a   1.000
_cell.length_b   1.000
_cell.length_c   1.000
_cell.angle_alpha   90.00
_cell.angle_beta   90.00
_cell.angle_gamma   90.00
#
_symmetry.space_group_name_H-M   'P 1'
#
loop_
_entity.id
_entity.type
_entity.pdbx_description
1 polymer ?
#
loop_
_entity_poly.entity_id
_entity_poly.type
_entity_poly.pdbx_seq_one_letter_code
_entity_poly.pdbx_strand_id
1 'polypeptide(L)'
;MHREMLNSRGQWVKVNKKLCEEWLCGTGQPNIYLIPGELIISKVGHFNGKHAIPCRLALGRSNAFAQVYSNTFTECINDSLLHVVEGTRM
;
A
#
# COMPACT_ATOMS: atom_id res chain seq x y z
N MET A 1 6.61 -3.21 -1.87
CA MET A 1 5.23 -2.71 -2.02
C MET A 1 4.62 -2.61 -0.65
N HIS A 2 3.89 -1.54 -0.39
CA HIS A 2 3.11 -1.37 0.82
C HIS A 2 1.81 -0.64 0.45
N ARG A 3 0.82 -0.70 1.34
CA ARG A 3 -0.43 0.05 1.18
C ARG A 3 -0.29 1.38 1.90
N GLU A 4 -0.81 2.42 1.28
CA GLU A 4 -1.00 3.72 1.90
C GLU A 4 -2.50 4.02 1.98
N MET A 5 -2.92 4.64 3.07
CA MET A 5 -4.30 5.10 3.31
C MET A 5 -4.33 6.62 3.33
N LEU A 6 -5.38 7.22 2.79
CA LEU A 6 -5.61 8.66 2.91
C LEU A 6 -6.20 8.97 4.29
N ASN A 7 -5.53 9.83 5.05
CA ASN A 7 -6.00 10.25 6.36
C ASN A 7 -6.96 11.44 6.32
N SER A 8 -7.54 11.77 7.48
CA SER A 8 -8.45 12.91 7.65
C SER A 8 -7.79 14.26 7.37
N ARG A 9 -6.46 14.33 7.31
CA ARG A 9 -5.68 15.51 6.94
C ARG A 9 -5.33 15.56 5.45
N GLY A 10 -5.84 14.63 4.65
CA GLY A 10 -5.55 14.51 3.22
C GLY A 10 -4.14 13.98 2.90
N GLN A 11 -3.48 13.31 3.85
CA GLN A 11 -2.12 12.78 3.70
C GLN A 11 -2.15 11.26 3.49
N TRP A 12 -1.25 10.75 2.64
CA TRP A 12 -1.05 9.32 2.45
C TRP A 12 -0.15 8.76 3.55
N VAL A 13 -0.67 7.81 4.33
CA VAL A 13 0.03 7.20 5.47
C VAL A 13 0.27 5.72 5.18
N LYS A 14 1.53 5.28 5.33
CA LYS A 14 1.92 3.88 5.18
C LYS A 14 1.25 3.00 6.24
N VAL A 15 0.63 1.93 5.78
CA VAL A 15 0.04 0.91 6.65
C VAL A 15 1.12 -0.08 7.06
N ASN A 16 1.44 -0.14 8.35
CA ASN A 16 2.43 -1.09 8.91
C ASN A 16 1.86 -2.50 9.10
N LYS A 17 1.09 -2.98 8.13
CA LYS A 17 0.60 -4.36 8.07
C LYS A 17 1.15 -5.01 6.80
N LYS A 18 1.64 -6.26 6.91
CA LYS A 18 2.08 -7.01 5.73
C LYS A 18 0.90 -7.12 4.76
N LEU A 19 1.12 -6.74 3.49
CA LEU A 19 0.12 -6.86 2.43
C LEU A 19 -0.26 -8.31 2.11
N CYS A 20 0.66 -9.23 2.39
CA CYS A 20 0.57 -10.67 2.27
C CYS A 20 1.72 -11.27 3.10
N GLU A 21 1.52 -12.44 3.70
CA GLU A 21 2.62 -13.22 4.30
C GLU A 21 3.56 -13.79 3.22
N GLU A 22 3.03 -14.03 2.03
CA GLU A 22 3.75 -14.56 0.87
C GLU A 22 4.02 -13.45 -0.14
N TRP A 23 5.23 -12.91 -0.08
CA TRP A 23 5.78 -12.03 -1.10
C TRP A 23 6.29 -12.87 -2.29
N LEU A 24 5.37 -13.50 -3.02
CA LEU A 24 5.72 -14.29 -4.21
C LEU A 24 5.76 -13.37 -5.43
N CYS A 25 6.96 -12.97 -5.84
CA CYS A 25 7.17 -12.41 -7.16
C CYS A 25 7.27 -13.56 -8.17
N GLY A 26 6.28 -13.72 -9.05
CA GLY A 26 6.23 -14.79 -10.04
C GLY A 26 7.39 -14.80 -11.05
N THR A 27 8.25 -13.78 -11.04
CA THR A 27 9.45 -13.71 -11.88
C THR A 27 10.66 -14.44 -11.27
N GLY A 28 10.62 -14.77 -9.97
CA GLY A 28 11.78 -15.28 -9.23
C GLY A 28 12.94 -14.29 -9.10
N GLN A 29 12.78 -13.05 -9.57
CA GLN A 29 13.84 -12.04 -9.54
C GLN A 29 13.85 -11.29 -8.19
N PRO A 30 15.03 -11.03 -7.60
CA PRO A 30 15.14 -10.26 -6.36
C PRO A 30 14.80 -8.78 -6.57
N ASN A 31 14.82 -8.31 -7.82
CA ASN A 31 14.52 -6.94 -8.20
C ASN A 31 13.55 -6.94 -9.38
N ILE A 32 12.58 -6.02 -9.34
CA ILE A 32 11.69 -5.72 -10.46
C ILE A 32 12.20 -4.44 -11.09
N TYR A 33 12.67 -4.52 -12.33
CA TYR A 33 13.00 -3.36 -13.16
C TYR A 33 11.82 -3.12 -14.09
N LEU A 34 11.34 -1.89 -14.14
CA LEU A 34 10.19 -1.50 -14.95
C LEU A 34 10.63 -0.59 -16.08
N ILE A 35 10.16 -0.88 -17.27
CA ILE A 35 10.32 -0.05 -18.47
C ILE A 35 9.02 0.74 -18.69
N PRO A 36 9.07 1.98 -19.22
CA PRO A 36 7.85 2.70 -19.60
C PRO A 36 6.93 1.84 -20.48
N GLY A 37 5.66 1.72 -20.09
CA GLY A 37 4.65 0.93 -20.80
C GLY A 37 4.41 -0.47 -20.22
N GLU A 38 5.23 -0.94 -19.28
CA GLU A 38 4.99 -2.23 -18.60
C GLU A 38 3.91 -2.14 -17.52
N LEU A 39 3.12 -3.21 -17.39
CA LEU A 39 2.06 -3.34 -16.40
C LEU A 39 2.48 -4.24 -15.25
N ILE A 40 2.24 -3.80 -14.02
CA ILE A 40 2.35 -4.63 -12.83
C ILE A 40 0.97 -5.06 -12.39
N ILE A 41 0.76 -6.37 -12.32
CA ILE A 41 -0.44 -6.97 -11.74
C ILE A 41 -0.06 -7.50 -10.36
N SER A 42 -0.80 -7.08 -9.34
CA SER A 42 -0.62 -7.57 -7.97
C SER A 42 -1.95 -7.95 -7.36
N LYS A 43 -1.96 -9.08 -6.64
CA LYS A 43 -3.09 -9.50 -5.81
C LYS A 43 -2.77 -9.18 -4.37
N VAL A 44 -3.62 -8.39 -3.73
CA VAL A 44 -3.46 -7.97 -2.33
C VAL A 44 -4.70 -8.37 -1.55
N GLY A 45 -4.52 -8.78 -0.29
CA GLY A 45 -5.65 -9.09 0.58
C GLY A 45 -6.46 -7.84 0.93
N HIS A 46 -7.79 -7.95 0.90
CA HIS A 46 -8.68 -6.91 1.39
C HIS A 46 -8.66 -6.86 2.92
N PHE A 47 -8.86 -5.68 3.48
CA PHE A 47 -9.24 -5.53 4.87
C PHE A 47 -10.74 -5.82 5.03
N ASN A 48 -11.09 -6.36 6.21
CA ASN A 48 -12.46 -6.73 6.55
C ASN A 48 -12.96 -5.83 7.69
N GLY A 49 -13.19 -4.55 7.41
CA GLY A 49 -13.75 -3.62 8.40
C GLY A 49 -14.92 -2.79 7.91
N LYS A 50 -15.29 -1.77 8.70
CA LYS A 50 -16.53 -1.00 8.50
C LYS A 50 -16.31 0.36 7.86
N HIS A 51 -15.07 0.86 7.84
CA HIS A 51 -14.76 2.21 7.42
C HIS A 51 -14.15 2.22 6.02
N ALA A 52 -14.88 2.78 5.05
CA ALA A 52 -14.39 2.95 3.69
C ALA A 52 -13.37 4.09 3.61
N ILE A 53 -12.13 3.79 3.22
CA ILE A 53 -11.04 4.77 3.08
C ILE A 53 -10.34 4.62 1.72
N PRO A 54 -9.99 5.73 1.04
CA PRO A 54 -9.14 5.69 -0.15
C PRO A 54 -7.76 5.12 0.16
N CYS A 55 -7.35 4.14 -0.63
CA CYS A 55 -6.08 3.44 -0.55
C CYS A 55 -5.33 3.50 -1.88
N ARG A 56 -4.01 3.35 -1.82
CA ARG A 56 -3.16 3.08 -2.98
C ARG A 56 -2.05 2.10 -2.62
N LEU A 57 -1.49 1.43 -3.61
CA LEU A 57 -0.29 0.63 -3.48
C LEU A 57 0.91 1.47 -3.90
N ALA A 58 1.95 1.44 -3.09
CA ALA A 58 3.22 2.09 -3.36
C ALA A 58 4.31 1.02 -3.54
N LEU A 59 4.95 1.02 -4.70
CA LEU A 59 6.06 0.14 -5.06
C LEU A 59 7.33 0.96 -5.26
N GLY A 60 8.34 0.70 -4.46
CA GLY A 60 9.64 1.33 -4.57
C GLY A 60 10.62 0.75 -3.56
N ARG A 61 11.90 1.07 -3.71
CA ARG A 61 12.92 0.76 -2.70
C ARG A 61 12.78 1.73 -1.53
N SER A 62 13.10 1.27 -0.32
CA SER A 62 12.96 2.06 0.93
C SER A 62 13.67 3.42 0.90
N ASN A 63 14.65 3.62 0.01
CA ASN A 63 15.45 4.85 -0.12
C ASN A 63 15.43 5.45 -1.54
N ALA A 64 14.51 5.02 -2.42
CA ALA A 64 14.44 5.55 -3.78
C ALA A 64 13.51 6.77 -3.85
N PHE A 65 13.99 7.86 -4.46
CA PHE A 65 13.20 9.05 -4.78
C PHE A 65 12.01 8.76 -5.71
N ALA A 66 12.05 7.65 -6.45
CA ALA A 66 11.00 7.23 -7.34
C ALA A 66 10.21 6.06 -6.72
N GLN A 67 8.95 6.31 -6.40
CA GLN A 67 7.96 5.27 -6.11
C GLN A 67 6.94 5.23 -7.24
N VAL A 68 6.52 4.03 -7.60
CA VAL A 68 5.40 3.79 -8.51
C VAL A 68 4.15 3.61 -7.67
N TYR A 69 3.11 4.35 -8.01
CA TYR A 69 1.81 4.28 -7.33
C TYR A 69 0.78 3.60 -8.23
N SER A 70 -0.06 2.77 -7.64
CA SER A 70 -1.28 2.29 -8.31
C SER A 70 -2.31 3.42 -8.42
N ASN A 71 -3.35 3.16 -9.21
CA ASN A 71 -4.61 3.90 -9.08
C ASN A 71 -5.14 3.82 -7.64
N THR A 72 -5.89 4.84 -7.23
CA THR A 72 -6.60 4.84 -5.96
C THR A 72 -7.79 3.88 -6.02
N PHE A 73 -8.00 3.16 -4.92
CA PHE A 73 -9.13 2.25 -4.73
C PHE A 73 -9.66 2.37 -3.29
N THR A 74 -10.92 2.01 -3.07
CA THR A 74 -11.53 2.09 -1.74
C THR A 74 -11.39 0.76 -1.01
N GLU A 75 -11.03 0.79 0.26
CA GLU A 75 -10.94 -0.37 1.15
C GLU A 75 -11.74 -0.14 2.42
N CYS A 76 -12.34 -1.19 2.97
CA CYS A 76 -13.04 -1.15 4.24
C CYS A 76 -12.12 -1.60 5.37
N ILE A 77 -11.72 -0.68 6.25
CA ILE A 77 -10.71 -0.91 7.28
C ILE A 77 -11.35 -1.08 8.66
N ASN A 78 -10.67 -1.82 9.54
CA ASN A 78 -11.05 -1.99 10.94
C ASN A 78 -10.56 -0.83 11.81
N ASP A 79 -11.20 -0.65 12.96
CA ASP A 79 -10.92 0.46 13.88
C ASP A 79 -9.46 0.49 14.36
N SER A 80 -8.83 -0.69 14.47
CA SER A 80 -7.41 -0.80 14.82
C SER A 80 -6.45 -0.14 13.82
N LEU A 81 -6.89 0.06 12.58
CA LEU A 81 -6.13 0.76 11.55
C LEU A 81 -6.44 2.27 11.51
N LEU A 82 -7.55 2.72 12.09
CA LEU A 82 -7.89 4.15 12.20
C LEU A 82 -6.89 4.90 13.08
N HIS A 83 -6.35 4.28 14.12
CA HIS A 83 -5.36 4.93 15.00
C HIS A 83 -4.00 5.18 14.33
N VAL A 84 -3.67 4.42 13.27
CA VAL A 84 -2.45 4.67 12.46
C VAL A 84 -2.63 5.91 11.58
N VAL A 85 -3.87 6.23 11.23
CA VAL A 85 -4.26 7.31 10.31
C VAL A 85 -4.13 8.70 10.97
N GLU A 86 -4.27 8.79 12.29
CA GLU A 86 -4.29 10.08 13.00
C GLU A 86 -2.93 10.57 13.53
N GLY A 87 -1.89 9.73 13.43
CA GLY A 87 -0.56 10.03 13.96
C GLY A 87 -0.50 9.73 15.45
N THR A 88 0.11 8.59 15.78
CA THR A 88 0.60 8.33 17.13
C THR A 88 1.64 9.42 17.44
N ARG A 89 1.24 10.42 18.22
CA ARG A 89 2.20 11.22 18.99
C ARG A 89 2.83 10.26 20.00
N MET A 90 4.09 9.89 19.76
CA MET A 90 5.02 9.63 20.84
C MET A 90 5.86 10.89 21.03
#